data_AF-A0AAJ6G8B3-F1
#
_entry.id   AF-A0AAJ6G8B3-F1
#
_cell.length_a   1.000
_cell.length_b   1.000
_cell.length_c   1.000
_cell.angle_alpha   90.00
_cell.angle_beta   90.00
_cell.angle_gamma   90.00
#
_symmetry.space_group_name_H-M   'P 1'
#
loop_
_entity.id
_entity.type
_entity.pdbx_description
1 polymer ?
#
loop_
_entity_poly.entity_id
_entity_poly.type
_entity_poly.pdbx_seq_one_letter_code
_entity_poly.pdbx_strand_id
1 'polypeptide(L)'
;MAAYDVVVEIPKGSRNKYEVDHETGRVYLDRVLFTSFVYPTDYGFFEKTLADDGDPVDALLLLEFPTFPGVGVKVRPVGVFKMSDEAGKDEKVLVVPAKDPRWAHIQDIADVPEQTKAEIAHFFERYKDLEPNKWVKAEGWGDAAEAEAIVQAGQAAYVPTGH
;
A
#
# COMPACT_ATOMS: atom_id res chain seq x y z
N MET A 1 17.12 -6.54 6.46
CA MET A 1 15.65 -6.47 6.64
C MET A 1 15.05 -7.80 6.25
N ALA A 2 13.97 -8.19 6.92
CA ALA A 2 13.17 -9.34 6.51
C ALA A 2 12.54 -9.08 5.13
N ALA A 3 12.19 -10.15 4.42
CA ALA A 3 11.48 -10.06 3.16
C ALA A 3 10.05 -10.52 3.37
N TYR A 4 9.11 -9.78 2.81
CA TYR A 4 7.68 -10.02 2.92
C TYR A 4 7.08 -10.27 1.53
N ASP A 5 5.92 -10.89 1.49
CA ASP A 5 5.16 -11.14 0.27
C ASP A 5 3.98 -10.16 0.19
N VAL A 6 3.89 -9.43 -0.92
CA VAL A 6 2.80 -8.50 -1.22
C VAL A 6 2.13 -8.91 -2.51
N VAL A 7 0.81 -8.89 -2.55
CA VAL A 7 0.01 -9.10 -3.77
C VAL A 7 -0.43 -7.75 -4.30
N VAL A 8 -0.11 -7.46 -5.56
CA VAL A 8 -0.53 -6.21 -6.22
C VAL A 8 -1.99 -6.32 -6.63
N GLU A 9 -2.78 -5.32 -6.29
CA GLU A 9 -4.16 -5.16 -6.75
C GLU A 9 -4.26 -4.13 -7.87
N ILE A 10 -3.57 -3.00 -7.71
CA ILE A 10 -3.71 -1.84 -8.58
C ILE A 10 -2.34 -1.44 -9.12
N PRO A 11 -2.07 -1.67 -10.43
CA PRO A 11 -0.83 -1.21 -11.04
C PRO A 11 -0.74 0.32 -11.09
N LYS A 12 0.48 0.84 -10.98
CA LYS A 12 0.78 2.26 -11.19
C LYS A 12 0.17 2.76 -12.49
N GLY A 13 -0.48 3.92 -12.42
CA GLY A 13 -1.15 4.55 -13.56
C GLY A 13 -2.57 4.06 -13.80
N SER A 14 -3.09 3.12 -13.01
CA SER A 14 -4.49 2.71 -13.10
C SER A 14 -5.43 3.74 -12.49
N ARG A 15 -6.56 3.98 -13.16
CA ARG A 15 -7.76 4.66 -12.60
C ARG A 15 -8.82 3.66 -12.13
N ASN A 16 -8.67 2.38 -12.47
CA ASN A 16 -9.49 1.32 -11.95
C ASN A 16 -8.96 0.92 -10.57
N LYS A 17 -9.82 1.03 -9.56
CA LYS A 17 -9.57 0.51 -8.23
C LYS A 17 -10.04 -0.94 -8.20
N TYR A 18 -9.06 -1.84 -8.31
CA TYR A 18 -9.27 -3.27 -8.15
C TYR A 18 -9.11 -3.65 -6.67
N GLU A 19 -9.76 -4.73 -6.27
CA GLU A 19 -9.58 -5.36 -4.97
C GLU A 19 -9.58 -6.88 -5.16
N VAL A 20 -8.83 -7.57 -4.31
CA VAL A 20 -8.88 -9.02 -4.18
C VAL A 20 -9.91 -9.38 -3.14
N ASP A 21 -10.87 -10.21 -3.52
CA ASP A 21 -11.72 -10.89 -2.55
C ASP A 21 -10.87 -11.91 -1.78
N HIS A 22 -10.59 -11.61 -0.51
CA HIS A 22 -9.72 -12.44 0.33
C HIS A 22 -10.29 -13.82 0.66
N GLU A 23 -11.59 -14.06 0.47
CA GLU A 23 -12.19 -15.39 0.62
C GLU A 23 -11.93 -16.27 -0.60
N THR A 24 -12.07 -15.70 -1.81
CA THR A 24 -12.01 -16.49 -3.07
C THR A 24 -10.70 -16.34 -3.84
N GLY A 25 -9.88 -15.33 -3.52
CA GLY A 25 -8.66 -14.95 -4.24
C GLY A 25 -8.91 -14.30 -5.60
N ARG A 26 -10.15 -13.93 -5.93
CA ARG A 26 -10.50 -13.33 -7.23
C ARG A 26 -10.26 -11.81 -7.20
N VAL A 27 -9.77 -11.28 -8.31
CA VAL A 27 -9.68 -9.83 -8.53
C VAL A 27 -11.02 -9.31 -9.04
N TYR A 28 -11.58 -8.32 -8.35
CA TYR A 28 -12.78 -7.59 -8.75
C TYR A 28 -12.44 -6.12 -9.04
N LEU A 29 -13.22 -5.50 -9.92
CA LEU A 29 -13.25 -4.06 -10.05
C LEU A 29 -14.23 -3.52 -9.01
N ASP A 30 -13.71 -2.88 -7.96
CA ASP A 30 -14.53 -2.16 -6.98
C ASP A 30 -15.18 -0.94 -7.67
N ARG A 31 -14.36 -0.04 -8.20
CA ARG A 31 -14.82 1.14 -8.95
C ARG A 31 -13.77 1.74 -9.86
N VAL A 32 -14.22 2.63 -10.75
CA VAL A 32 -13.34 3.62 -11.39
C VAL A 32 -13.26 4.85 -10.49
N LEU A 33 -12.07 5.41 -10.26
CA LEU A 33 -11.93 6.61 -9.43
C LEU A 33 -12.75 7.78 -10.00
N PHE A 34 -13.41 8.52 -9.10
CA PHE A 34 -14.36 9.58 -9.47
C PHE A 34 -13.62 10.84 -9.94
N THR A 35 -12.38 11.02 -9.49
CA THR A 35 -11.44 12.05 -9.95
C THR A 35 -10.61 11.55 -11.14
N SER A 36 -9.88 12.44 -11.82
CA SER A 36 -8.97 12.09 -12.93
C SER A 36 -7.59 11.59 -12.47
N PHE A 37 -7.45 11.26 -11.18
CA PHE A 37 -6.20 10.72 -10.64
C PHE A 37 -5.97 9.28 -11.08
N VAL A 38 -4.71 8.87 -11.00
CA VAL A 38 -4.26 7.49 -11.18
C VAL A 38 -3.32 7.13 -10.04
N TYR A 39 -3.27 5.86 -9.66
CA TYR A 39 -2.38 5.41 -8.58
C TYR A 39 -0.91 5.73 -8.91
N PRO A 40 -0.16 6.38 -7.99
CA PRO A 40 1.21 6.85 -8.25
C PRO A 40 2.26 5.73 -8.15
N THR A 41 1.91 4.62 -7.50
CA THR A 41 2.71 3.41 -7.32
C THR A 41 1.85 2.19 -7.65
N ASP A 42 2.48 1.02 -7.76
CA ASP A 42 1.71 -0.22 -7.59
C ASP A 42 1.19 -0.23 -6.15
N TYR A 43 -0.03 -0.73 -5.96
CA TYR A 43 -0.71 -0.81 -4.68
C TYR A 43 -1.30 -2.20 -4.49
N GLY A 44 -1.31 -2.67 -3.25
CA GLY A 44 -1.96 -3.91 -2.86
C GLY A 44 -1.74 -4.16 -1.37
N PHE A 45 -1.55 -5.40 -0.97
CA PHE A 45 -1.53 -5.75 0.45
C PHE A 45 -0.50 -6.83 0.80
N PHE A 46 -0.09 -6.87 2.07
CA PHE A 46 0.79 -7.90 2.62
C PHE A 46 0.02 -9.19 2.87
N GLU A 47 0.54 -10.31 2.34
CA GLU A 47 -0.04 -11.61 2.64
C GLU A 47 0.07 -11.95 4.13
N LYS A 48 -0.97 -12.62 4.66
CA LYS A 48 -1.00 -13.14 6.05
C LYS A 48 -0.82 -12.03 7.08
N THR A 49 -1.50 -10.91 6.87
CA THR A 49 -1.60 -9.81 7.82
C THR A 49 -3.06 -9.48 8.08
N LEU A 50 -3.34 -8.88 9.24
CA LEU A 50 -4.64 -8.35 9.62
C LEU A 50 -4.44 -7.03 10.36
N ALA A 51 -4.93 -5.93 9.79
CA ALA A 51 -4.90 -4.60 10.40
C ALA A 51 -6.11 -4.37 11.32
N ASP A 52 -6.14 -3.23 12.00
CA ASP A 52 -7.15 -2.90 13.02
C ASP A 52 -8.56 -2.71 12.42
N ASP A 53 -8.66 -2.42 11.12
CA ASP A 53 -9.91 -2.29 10.36
C ASP A 53 -10.48 -3.65 9.87
N GLY A 54 -9.70 -4.73 10.03
CA GLY A 54 -10.07 -6.08 9.60
C GLY A 54 -9.59 -6.46 8.20
N ASP A 55 -8.92 -5.57 7.49
CA ASP A 55 -8.33 -5.84 6.18
C ASP A 55 -6.83 -6.19 6.30
N PRO A 56 -6.21 -6.80 5.29
CA PRO A 56 -4.76 -6.96 5.27
C PRO A 56 -4.04 -5.60 5.25
N VAL A 57 -2.80 -5.57 5.76
CA VAL A 57 -1.98 -4.35 5.77
C VAL A 57 -1.70 -3.89 4.33
N ASP A 58 -1.97 -2.62 4.06
CA ASP A 58 -1.77 -1.99 2.76
C ASP A 58 -0.28 -1.76 2.42
N ALA A 59 0.03 -1.87 1.12
CA ALA A 59 1.37 -1.73 0.57
C ALA A 59 1.40 -0.79 -0.65
N LEU A 60 2.38 0.11 -0.68
CA LEU A 60 2.76 0.94 -1.82
C LEU A 60 4.11 0.48 -2.36
N LEU A 61 4.15 -0.07 -3.57
CA LEU A 61 5.36 -0.65 -4.14
C LEU A 61 6.03 0.33 -5.10
N LEU A 62 7.25 0.75 -4.77
CA LEU A 62 8.11 1.45 -5.73
C LEU A 62 8.76 0.43 -6.66
N LEU A 63 8.40 0.50 -7.94
CA LEU A 63 8.88 -0.37 -9.01
C LEU A 63 9.31 0.48 -10.23
N GLU A 64 10.21 -0.07 -11.04
CA GLU A 64 10.66 0.55 -12.29
C GLU A 64 9.51 0.57 -13.33
N PHE A 65 8.76 -0.52 -13.39
CA PHE A 65 7.64 -0.70 -14.30
C PHE A 65 6.44 -1.30 -13.55
N PRO A 66 5.21 -0.88 -13.90
CA PRO A 66 4.00 -1.42 -13.28
C PRO A 66 3.87 -2.92 -13.54
N THR A 67 3.19 -3.60 -12.62
CA THR A 67 2.86 -5.02 -12.75
C THR A 67 1.40 -5.22 -13.20
N PHE A 68 0.79 -6.34 -12.81
CA PHE A 68 -0.59 -6.69 -13.10
C PHE A 68 -1.32 -7.05 -11.80
N PRO A 69 -2.66 -6.89 -11.73
CA PRO A 69 -3.43 -7.36 -10.58
C PRO A 69 -3.21 -8.86 -10.33
N GLY A 70 -3.04 -9.25 -9.07
CA GLY A 70 -2.76 -10.61 -8.61
C GLY A 70 -1.28 -11.01 -8.63
N VAL A 71 -0.36 -10.14 -9.02
CA VAL A 71 1.08 -10.46 -9.01
C VAL A 71 1.65 -10.38 -7.60
N GLY A 72 2.25 -11.48 -7.13
CA GLY A 72 3.02 -11.52 -5.90
C GLY A 72 4.44 -10.96 -6.06
N VAL A 73 4.90 -10.13 -5.13
CA VAL A 73 6.21 -9.49 -5.13
C VAL A 73 6.88 -9.64 -3.77
N LYS A 74 8.16 -10.03 -3.76
CA LYS A 74 8.99 -10.06 -2.54
C LYS A 74 9.57 -8.68 -2.26
N VAL A 75 9.20 -8.10 -1.13
CA VAL A 75 9.48 -6.71 -0.79
C VAL A 75 10.10 -6.54 0.59
N ARG A 76 10.59 -5.34 0.88
CA ARG A 76 10.99 -4.89 2.22
C ARG A 76 10.43 -3.49 2.49
N PRO A 77 9.95 -3.21 3.73
CA PRO A 77 9.50 -1.88 4.11
C PRO A 77 10.62 -0.85 4.10
N VAL A 78 10.29 0.40 3.77
CA VAL A 78 11.19 1.56 3.83
C VAL A 78 10.54 2.78 4.47
N GLY A 79 9.25 2.74 4.78
CA GLY A 79 8.53 3.83 5.43
C GLY A 79 7.03 3.55 5.47
N VAL A 80 6.27 4.41 6.12
CA VAL A 80 4.80 4.30 6.17
C VAL A 80 4.17 5.67 5.94
N PHE A 81 3.17 5.73 5.07
CA PHE A 81 2.32 6.90 4.93
C PHE A 81 1.12 6.77 5.87
N LYS A 82 0.96 7.74 6.77
CA LYS A 82 -0.09 7.75 7.79
C LYS A 82 -1.17 8.74 7.39
N MET A 83 -2.42 8.31 7.42
CA MET A 83 -3.57 9.15 7.15
C MET A 83 -4.77 8.73 8.00
N SER A 84 -5.76 9.61 8.05
CA SER A 84 -7.09 9.31 8.57
C SER A 84 -8.14 9.64 7.50
N ASP A 85 -9.20 8.86 7.45
CA ASP A 85 -10.36 9.07 6.58
C ASP A 85 -11.68 8.87 7.34
N GLU A 86 -12.80 8.81 6.61
CA GLU A 86 -14.13 8.63 7.22
C GLU A 86 -14.31 7.33 8.03
N ALA A 87 -13.48 6.30 7.80
CA ALA A 87 -13.52 5.01 8.48
C ALA A 87 -12.55 4.92 9.67
N GLY A 88 -11.58 5.82 9.77
CA GLY A 88 -10.65 5.87 10.89
C GLY A 88 -9.22 6.11 10.44
N LYS A 89 -8.27 5.45 11.12
CA LYS A 89 -6.86 5.47 10.74
C LYS A 89 -6.64 4.56 9.54
N ASP A 90 -5.82 5.00 8.60
CA ASP A 90 -5.45 4.26 7.41
C ASP A 90 -3.94 4.45 7.17
N GLU A 91 -3.18 3.36 7.26
CA GLU A 91 -1.72 3.35 7.16
C GLU A 91 -1.28 2.53 5.96
N LYS A 92 -0.41 3.10 5.12
CA LYS A 92 0.06 2.46 3.89
C LYS A 92 1.56 2.29 3.92
N VAL A 93 2.03 1.05 3.99
CA VAL A 93 3.46 0.76 4.11
C VAL A 93 4.13 0.90 2.74
N LEU A 94 5.12 1.77 2.65
CA LEU A 94 5.94 1.96 1.45
C LEU A 94 7.04 0.89 1.41
N VAL A 95 7.15 0.23 0.27
CA VAL A 95 8.08 -0.89 0.08
C VAL A 95 8.86 -0.79 -1.22
N VAL A 96 9.98 -1.50 -1.24
CA VAL A 96 10.80 -1.71 -2.44
C VAL A 96 11.10 -3.21 -2.62
N PRO A 97 11.45 -3.69 -3.83
CA PRO A 97 11.84 -5.08 -4.05
C PRO A 97 13.00 -5.52 -3.15
N ALA A 98 12.84 -6.65 -2.47
CA ALA A 98 13.75 -7.07 -1.40
C ALA A 98 15.19 -7.39 -1.87
N LYS A 99 15.35 -7.86 -3.11
CA LYS A 99 16.63 -8.39 -3.63
C LYS A 99 17.13 -7.68 -4.88
N ASP A 100 16.51 -6.58 -5.28
CA ASP A 100 16.90 -5.86 -6.48
C ASP A 100 17.99 -4.82 -6.14
N PRO A 101 19.20 -4.93 -6.71
CA PRO A 101 20.31 -4.02 -6.40
C PRO A 101 20.03 -2.57 -6.79
N ARG A 102 19.09 -2.32 -7.72
CA ARG A 102 18.67 -0.95 -8.08
C ARG A 102 18.07 -0.22 -6.89
N TRP A 103 17.44 -0.93 -5.95
CA TRP A 103 16.79 -0.36 -4.77
C TRP A 103 17.68 -0.39 -3.52
N ALA A 104 18.93 -0.86 -3.61
CA ALA A 104 19.80 -1.02 -2.45
C ALA A 104 20.15 0.30 -1.74
N HIS A 105 19.97 1.45 -2.41
CA HIS A 105 20.21 2.77 -1.83
C HIS A 105 19.02 3.33 -1.03
N ILE A 106 17.82 2.72 -1.13
CA ILE A 106 16.63 3.15 -0.40
C ILE A 106 16.43 2.25 0.81
N GLN A 107 16.90 2.64 1.98
CA GLN A 107 16.80 1.85 3.22
C GLN A 107 15.75 2.40 4.18
N ASP A 108 15.52 3.72 4.14
CA ASP A 108 14.56 4.43 4.99
C ASP A 108 13.80 5.49 4.18
N ILE A 109 12.79 6.11 4.79
CA ILE A 109 11.93 7.10 4.17
C ILE A 109 12.69 8.39 3.83
N ALA A 110 13.80 8.63 4.51
CA ALA A 110 14.74 9.70 4.22
C ALA A 110 15.49 9.50 2.89
N ASP A 111 15.63 8.26 2.41
CA ASP A 111 16.28 7.97 1.14
C ASP A 111 15.31 8.12 -0.06
N VAL A 112 14.00 8.11 0.21
CA VAL A 112 12.97 8.29 -0.83
C VAL A 112 12.92 9.77 -1.25
N PRO A 113 12.96 10.07 -2.56
CA PRO A 113 12.88 11.45 -3.03
C PRO A 113 11.66 12.20 -2.51
N GLU A 114 11.84 13.44 -2.07
CA GLU A 114 10.76 14.29 -1.55
C GLU A 114 9.60 14.43 -2.55
N GLN A 115 9.90 14.54 -3.84
CA GLN A 115 8.88 14.62 -4.88
C GLN A 115 8.00 13.36 -4.92
N THR A 116 8.59 12.18 -4.80
CA THR A 116 7.85 10.91 -4.76
C THR A 116 6.92 10.86 -3.54
N LYS A 117 7.42 11.27 -2.37
CA LYS A 117 6.63 11.34 -1.13
C LYS A 117 5.46 12.32 -1.26
N ALA A 118 5.69 13.48 -1.88
CA ALA A 118 4.67 14.49 -2.11
C ALA A 118 3.60 14.02 -3.11
N GLU A 119 3.97 13.34 -4.19
CA GLU A 119 3.03 12.78 -5.17
C GLU A 119 2.12 11.72 -4.56
N ILE A 120 2.67 10.82 -3.73
CA ILE A 120 1.90 9.82 -3.00
C ILE A 120 0.91 10.49 -2.03
N ALA A 121 1.39 11.43 -1.21
CA ALA A 121 0.53 12.14 -0.26
C ALA A 121 -0.60 12.89 -0.97
N HIS A 122 -0.28 13.63 -2.04
CA HIS A 122 -1.27 14.37 -2.81
C HIS A 122 -2.32 13.47 -3.47
N PHE A 123 -1.93 12.27 -3.95
CA PHE A 123 -2.90 11.31 -4.47
C PHE A 123 -3.91 10.91 -3.38
N PHE A 124 -3.45 10.43 -2.22
CA PHE A 124 -4.34 9.94 -1.18
C PHE A 124 -5.20 11.04 -0.56
N GLU A 125 -4.68 12.26 -0.43
CA GLU A 125 -5.45 13.41 0.04
C GLU A 125 -6.60 13.81 -0.89
N ARG A 126 -6.50 13.52 -2.20
CA ARG A 126 -7.40 14.11 -3.22
C ARG A 126 -8.19 13.12 -4.04
N TYR A 127 -7.80 11.84 -4.11
CA TYR A 127 -8.41 10.91 -5.05
C TYR A 127 -9.92 10.68 -4.80
N LYS A 128 -10.35 10.85 -3.53
CA LYS A 128 -11.74 10.79 -3.05
C LYS A 128 -12.52 12.11 -3.14
N ASP A 129 -11.95 13.22 -3.65
CA ASP A 129 -12.58 14.57 -3.64
C ASP A 129 -13.98 14.64 -4.28
N LEU A 130 -14.26 13.75 -5.24
CA LEU A 130 -15.55 13.67 -5.94
C LEU A 130 -16.44 12.50 -5.47
N GLU A 131 -16.05 11.81 -4.40
CA GLU A 131 -16.87 10.80 -3.74
C GLU A 131 -17.73 11.44 -2.64
N PRO A 132 -19.07 11.30 -2.67
CA PRO A 132 -19.94 11.94 -1.68
C PRO A 132 -19.63 11.51 -0.24
N ASN A 133 -19.48 12.49 0.67
CA ASN A 133 -19.22 12.30 2.10
C ASN A 133 -17.89 11.61 2.45
N LYS A 134 -16.93 11.57 1.53
CA LYS A 134 -15.58 11.06 1.76
C LYS A 134 -14.61 12.21 2.06
N TRP A 135 -13.62 11.95 2.90
CA TRP A 135 -12.55 12.91 3.21
C TRP A 135 -11.28 12.16 3.58
N VAL A 136 -10.12 12.78 3.37
CA VAL A 136 -8.82 12.24 3.78
C VAL A 136 -8.01 13.35 4.43
N LYS A 137 -7.24 13.00 5.46
CA LYS A 137 -6.26 13.87 6.09
C LYS A 137 -4.93 13.14 6.23
N ALA A 138 -3.88 13.65 5.60
CA ALA A 138 -2.53 13.14 5.80
C ALA A 138 -2.01 13.51 7.20
N GLU A 139 -1.32 12.56 7.83
CA GLU A 139 -0.65 12.70 9.12
C GLU A 139 0.88 12.63 8.99
N GLY A 140 1.37 12.38 7.78
CA GLY A 140 2.78 12.44 7.42
C GLY A 140 3.40 11.06 7.21
N TRP A 141 4.73 11.04 7.23
CA TRP A 141 5.53 9.86 6.96
C TRP A 141 6.19 9.34 8.24
N GLY A 142 6.12 8.03 8.46
CA GLY A 142 6.92 7.29 9.44
C GLY A 142 8.10 6.57 8.78
N ASP A 143 9.08 6.21 9.60
CA ASP A 143 10.32 5.57 9.16
C ASP A 143 10.17 4.07 8.85
N ALA A 144 11.25 3.44 8.38
CA ALA A 144 11.27 2.02 8.09
C ALA A 144 11.01 1.13 9.32
N ALA A 145 11.37 1.57 10.52
CA ALA A 145 11.17 0.80 11.75
C ALA A 145 9.69 0.81 12.18
N GLU A 146 9.02 1.95 12.09
CA GLU A 146 7.56 2.06 12.25
C GLU A 146 6.84 1.15 11.24
N ALA A 147 7.24 1.20 9.97
CA ALA A 147 6.66 0.39 8.91
C ALA A 147 6.81 -1.12 9.16
N GLU A 148 8.01 -1.55 9.57
CA GLU A 148 8.27 -2.94 9.94
C GLU A 148 7.40 -3.40 11.12
N ALA A 149 7.22 -2.53 12.13
CA ALA A 149 6.39 -2.83 13.29
C ALA A 149 4.92 -3.04 12.92
N ILE A 150 4.39 -2.24 11.98
CA ILE A 150 3.01 -2.39 11.47
C ILE A 150 2.83 -3.74 10.79
N VAL A 151 3.75 -4.13 9.89
CA VAL A 151 3.67 -5.42 9.20
C VAL A 151 3.75 -6.58 10.19
N GLN A 152 4.65 -6.51 11.17
CA GLN A 152 4.79 -7.56 12.20
C GLN A 152 3.57 -7.65 13.11
N ALA A 153 2.98 -6.52 13.49
CA ALA A 153 1.73 -6.49 14.25
C ALA A 153 0.60 -7.15 13.45
N GLY A 154 0.48 -6.82 12.16
CA GLY A 154 -0.49 -7.44 11.27
C GLY A 154 -0.29 -8.95 11.13
N GLN A 155 0.94 -9.42 11.02
CA GLN A 155 1.25 -10.86 10.99
C GLN A 155 0.89 -11.57 12.31
N ALA A 156 1.10 -10.90 13.45
CA ALA A 156 0.77 -11.44 14.75
C ALA A 156 -0.75 -11.51 15.00
N ALA A 157 -1.51 -10.56 14.45
CA ALA A 157 -2.97 -10.52 14.51
C ALA A 157 -3.63 -11.52 13.53
N TYR A 158 -2.95 -11.88 12.44
CA TYR A 158 -3.46 -12.81 11.45
C TYR A 158 -3.61 -14.23 12.02
N VAL A 159 -4.84 -14.72 12.08
CA VAL A 159 -5.16 -16.10 12.42
C VAL A 159 -5.51 -16.85 11.13
N PRO A 160 -4.75 -17.87 10.72
CA PRO A 160 -5.08 -18.65 9.53
C PRO A 160 -6.46 -19.28 9.69
N THR A 161 -7.38 -18.94 8.81
CA THR A 161 -8.65 -19.68 8.66
C THR A 161 -8.32 -20.98 7.95
N GLY A 162 -8.40 -22.09 8.68
CA GLY A 162 -7.98 -23.39 8.18
C GLY A 162 -8.86 -23.90 7.04
N HIS A 163 -8.23 -24.27 5.93
CA HIS A 163 -8.67 -25.29 5.00
C HIS A 163 -7.49 -26.22 4.66
#